data_AF-A0A5B0PFV9-F1
#
_entry.id   AF-A0A5B0PFV9-F1
#
_cell.length_a   1.000
_cell.length_b   1.000
_cell.length_c   1.000
_cell.angle_alpha   90.00
_cell.angle_beta   90.00
_cell.angle_gamma   90.00
#
_symmetry.space_group_name_H-M   'P 1'
#
loop_
_entity.id
_entity.type
_entity.pdbx_description
1 polymer ?
#
loop_
_entity_poly.entity_id
_entity_poly.type
_entity_poly.pdbx_seq_one_letter_code
_entity_poly.pdbx_strand_id
1 'polypeptide(L)'
;MTLHRVVLVVLISLLNLQGSLQQTKPPSLKDIMCGRKKEFKAGDCVAAYRKIIYDGDSTLDHNERSVEKTSGSCVTHIENIKWLKVPKAIIENGFDQILAKCNGYAGNATLPGFDGVRLLTWHHKRPDPSSSQDDIKLNQVFCSDNPKDTKLVKQECAEAYRLIPTNAEGRFVSVDHHVPMNSIHAFYKKCSVGMWTSDGSKVMA
;
A
#
# COMPACT_ATOMS: atom_id res chain seq x y z
N MET A 1 8.05 0.69 57.69
CA MET A 1 7.11 1.55 56.91
C MET A 1 7.55 1.84 55.47
N THR A 2 8.77 1.48 55.05
CA THR A 2 9.30 1.76 53.70
C THR A 2 8.94 0.71 52.65
N LEU A 3 8.85 -0.58 53.01
CA LEU A 3 8.53 -1.66 52.07
C LEU A 3 7.14 -1.53 51.43
N HIS A 4 6.14 -1.11 52.22
CA HIS A 4 4.75 -0.99 51.78
C HIS A 4 4.58 0.14 50.75
N ARG A 5 5.38 1.21 50.84
CA ARG A 5 5.34 2.33 49.89
C ARG A 5 5.94 1.94 48.53
N VAL A 6 6.97 1.12 48.52
CA VAL A 6 7.60 0.64 47.26
C VAL A 6 6.67 -0.30 46.50
N VAL A 7 6.02 -1.25 47.19
CA VAL A 7 5.06 -2.18 46.57
C VAL A 7 3.88 -1.43 45.94
N LEU A 8 3.38 -0.38 46.60
CA LEU A 8 2.24 0.40 46.13
C LEU A 8 2.59 1.21 44.87
N VAL A 9 3.80 1.77 44.77
CA VAL A 9 4.27 2.50 43.58
C VAL A 9 4.46 1.56 42.38
N VAL A 10 4.98 0.35 42.60
CA VAL A 10 5.13 -0.66 41.53
C VAL A 10 3.76 -1.12 41.00
N LEU A 11 2.78 -1.35 41.89
CA LEU A 11 1.42 -1.72 41.49
C LEU A 11 0.71 -0.61 40.71
N ILE A 12 0.83 0.66 41.12
CA ILE A 12 0.27 1.80 40.38
C ILE A 12 0.94 1.95 39.01
N SER A 13 2.24 1.70 38.91
CA SER A 13 2.96 1.77 37.64
C SER A 13 2.52 0.67 36.66
N LEU A 14 2.27 -0.55 37.16
CA LEU A 14 1.76 -1.66 36.35
C LEU A 14 0.31 -1.47 35.90
N LEU A 15 -0.55 -0.90 36.77
CA LEU A 15 -1.94 -0.58 36.43
C LEU A 15 -2.04 0.53 35.37
N ASN A 16 -1.18 1.55 35.45
CA ASN A 16 -1.12 2.61 34.42
C ASN A 16 -0.57 2.10 33.08
N LEU A 17 0.34 1.11 33.10
CA LEU A 17 0.83 0.47 31.88
C LEU A 17 -0.26 -0.38 31.20
N GLN A 18 -1.14 -1.02 31.98
CA GLN A 18 -2.30 -1.74 31.46
C GLN A 18 -3.37 -0.79 30.89
N GLY A 19 -3.56 0.39 31.47
CA GLY A 19 -4.45 1.43 30.92
C GLY A 19 -3.99 1.98 29.57
N SER A 20 -2.68 2.05 29.34
CA SER A 20 -2.06 2.46 28.07
C SER A 20 -2.15 1.40 26.97
N LEU A 21 -2.40 0.14 27.32
CA LEU A 21 -2.52 -0.99 26.39
C LEU A 21 -3.99 -1.39 26.15
N GLN A 22 -4.93 -0.47 26.36
CA GLN A 22 -6.23 -0.61 25.72
C GLN A 22 -6.04 -0.43 24.21
N GLN A 23 -5.80 -1.55 23.54
CA GLN A 23 -5.96 -1.71 22.11
C GLN A 23 -7.43 -1.37 21.81
N THR A 24 -7.72 -0.09 21.61
CA THR A 24 -9.04 0.37 21.19
C THR A 24 -9.42 -0.46 19.98
N LYS A 25 -10.48 -1.25 20.13
CA LYS A 25 -10.99 -2.10 19.06
C LYS A 25 -11.05 -1.27 17.77
N PRO A 26 -10.48 -1.75 16.65
CA PRO A 26 -10.52 -1.03 15.39
C PRO A 26 -11.95 -0.55 15.08
N PRO A 27 -12.13 0.69 14.62
CA PRO A 27 -13.44 1.26 14.39
C PRO A 27 -14.20 0.47 13.32
N SER A 28 -15.49 0.26 13.54
CA SER A 28 -16.35 -0.36 12.52
C SER A 28 -16.56 0.58 11.33
N LEU A 29 -16.45 0.05 10.12
CA LEU A 29 -16.74 0.74 8.87
C LEU A 29 -18.25 0.98 8.76
N LYS A 30 -18.64 2.22 8.45
CA LYS A 30 -20.07 2.59 8.38
C LYS A 30 -20.63 2.48 6.96
N ASP A 31 -19.79 2.70 5.96
CA ASP A 31 -20.14 3.02 4.58
C ASP A 31 -19.58 2.00 3.58
N ILE A 32 -19.56 0.72 3.97
CA ILE A 32 -19.20 -0.38 3.06
C ILE A 32 -20.26 -0.49 1.95
N MET A 33 -19.82 -0.31 0.71
CA MET A 33 -20.59 -0.52 -0.51
C MET A 33 -20.13 -1.80 -1.21
N CYS A 34 -21.07 -2.65 -1.61
CA CYS A 34 -20.77 -3.90 -2.32
C CYS A 34 -21.16 -3.84 -3.80
N GLY A 35 -20.39 -4.52 -4.64
CA GLY A 35 -20.66 -4.71 -6.05
C GLY A 35 -21.85 -5.65 -6.29
N ARG A 36 -22.17 -5.85 -7.57
CA ARG A 36 -23.36 -6.61 -8.00
C ARG A 36 -23.06 -8.03 -8.47
N LYS A 37 -21.80 -8.35 -8.71
CA LYS A 37 -21.36 -9.67 -9.21
C LYS A 37 -20.44 -10.30 -8.17
N LYS A 38 -20.69 -11.58 -7.87
CA LYS A 38 -19.79 -12.37 -7.05
C LYS A 38 -18.59 -12.75 -7.90
N GLU A 39 -17.42 -12.33 -7.46
CA GLU A 39 -16.23 -12.26 -8.31
C GLU A 39 -15.02 -12.95 -7.68
N PHE A 40 -15.06 -13.24 -6.37
CA PHE A 40 -13.90 -13.75 -5.64
C PHE A 40 -14.04 -15.22 -5.28
N LYS A 41 -12.95 -15.97 -5.44
CA LYS A 41 -12.79 -17.27 -4.78
C LYS A 41 -12.51 -17.05 -3.30
N ALA A 42 -12.94 -17.99 -2.47
CA ALA A 42 -12.73 -17.92 -1.03
C ALA A 42 -11.24 -17.86 -0.70
N GLY A 43 -10.85 -16.94 0.20
CA GLY A 43 -9.47 -16.76 0.65
C GLY A 43 -8.59 -15.87 -0.24
N ASP A 44 -8.96 -15.64 -1.51
CA ASP A 44 -8.14 -14.86 -2.44
C ASP A 44 -7.88 -13.43 -1.94
N CYS A 45 -8.93 -12.71 -1.50
CA CYS A 45 -8.74 -11.34 -0.98
C CYS A 45 -7.96 -11.30 0.34
N VAL A 46 -8.12 -12.31 1.20
CA VAL A 46 -7.33 -12.42 2.44
C VAL A 46 -5.86 -12.63 2.12
N ALA A 47 -5.57 -13.50 1.14
CA ALA A 47 -4.22 -13.70 0.66
C ALA A 47 -3.66 -12.44 -0.02
N ALA A 48 -4.48 -11.63 -0.69
CA ALA A 48 -4.07 -10.39 -1.33
C ALA A 48 -3.65 -9.32 -0.30
N TYR A 49 -4.54 -8.90 0.61
CA TYR A 49 -4.19 -7.81 1.54
C TYR A 49 -3.10 -8.21 2.54
N ARG A 50 -2.89 -9.51 2.81
CA ARG A 50 -1.78 -9.99 3.64
C ARG A 50 -0.40 -9.83 3.00
N LYS A 51 -0.33 -9.55 1.70
CA LYS A 51 0.92 -9.21 1.00
C LYS A 51 1.28 -7.74 1.12
N ILE A 52 0.46 -6.90 1.75
CA ILE A 52 0.80 -5.49 1.96
C ILE A 52 2.06 -5.41 2.82
N ILE A 53 3.04 -4.66 2.32
CA ILE A 53 4.29 -4.37 3.03
C ILE A 53 4.03 -3.12 3.88
N TYR A 54 4.43 -3.18 5.15
CA TYR A 54 4.30 -2.10 6.11
C TYR A 54 5.68 -1.62 6.54
N ASP A 55 5.78 -0.36 6.95
CA ASP A 55 6.98 0.18 7.57
C ASP A 55 7.28 -0.51 8.91
N GLY A 56 8.49 -0.30 9.44
CA GLY A 56 8.96 -0.94 10.68
C GLY A 56 8.11 -0.61 11.92
N ASP A 57 7.34 0.48 11.88
CA ASP A 57 6.36 0.87 12.91
C ASP A 57 4.97 0.21 12.71
N SER A 58 4.85 -0.74 11.78
CA SER A 58 3.60 -1.40 11.41
C SER A 58 2.52 -0.44 10.86
N THR A 59 2.95 0.63 10.19
CA THR A 59 2.05 1.54 9.47
C THR A 59 2.24 1.44 7.96
N LEU A 60 1.24 1.87 7.21
CA LEU A 60 1.30 1.99 5.76
C LEU A 60 2.39 3.01 5.38
N ASP A 61 3.13 2.74 4.31
CA ASP A 61 4.12 3.69 3.80
C ASP A 61 3.42 5.01 3.46
N HIS A 62 3.79 6.05 4.20
CA HIS A 62 3.23 7.39 4.05
C HIS A 62 3.80 8.15 2.85
N ASN A 63 4.76 7.58 2.11
CA ASN A 63 5.21 8.14 0.84
C ASN A 63 4.37 7.60 -0.33
N GLU A 64 3.61 6.53 -0.11
CA GLU A 64 2.80 5.89 -1.14
C GLU A 64 1.36 6.39 -1.09
N ARG A 65 0.90 6.97 -2.21
CA ARG A 65 -0.48 7.45 -2.35
C ARG A 65 -1.48 6.30 -2.54
N SER A 66 -1.00 5.16 -3.00
CA SER A 66 -1.82 3.99 -3.24
C SER A 66 -1.02 2.71 -3.10
N VAL A 67 -1.64 1.68 -2.53
CA VAL A 67 -1.05 0.34 -2.40
C VAL A 67 -2.00 -0.69 -2.98
N GLU A 68 -1.53 -1.46 -3.96
CA GLU A 68 -2.28 -2.55 -4.56
C GLU A 68 -1.61 -3.89 -4.27
N LYS A 69 -2.42 -4.93 -4.05
CA LYS A 69 -2.00 -6.33 -3.96
C LYS A 69 -2.98 -7.25 -4.64
N THR A 70 -2.45 -8.27 -5.29
CA THR A 70 -3.25 -9.23 -6.06
C THR A 70 -3.00 -10.66 -5.59
N SER A 71 -4.07 -11.44 -5.50
CA SER A 71 -4.00 -12.88 -5.28
C SER A 71 -5.19 -13.58 -5.94
N GLY A 72 -4.89 -14.50 -6.86
CA GLY A 72 -5.91 -15.26 -7.58
C GLY A 72 -6.89 -14.34 -8.31
N SER A 73 -8.16 -14.39 -7.89
CA SER A 73 -9.28 -13.62 -8.46
C SER A 73 -9.52 -12.25 -7.81
N CYS A 74 -8.73 -11.87 -6.81
CA CYS A 74 -8.96 -10.65 -6.05
C CYS A 74 -7.78 -9.67 -6.12
N VAL A 75 -8.11 -8.41 -6.31
CA VAL A 75 -7.22 -7.27 -6.10
C VAL A 75 -7.71 -6.50 -4.89
N THR A 76 -6.80 -6.16 -3.99
CA THR A 76 -7.01 -5.27 -2.84
C THR A 76 -6.23 -3.99 -3.08
N HIS A 77 -6.87 -2.84 -2.88
CA HIS A 77 -6.27 -1.54 -3.11
C HIS A 77 -6.59 -0.60 -1.96
N ILE A 78 -5.60 0.20 -1.59
CA ILE A 78 -5.70 1.26 -0.60
C ILE A 78 -5.41 2.56 -1.32
N GLU A 79 -6.35 3.50 -1.27
CA GLU A 79 -6.08 4.89 -1.60
C GLU A 79 -5.72 5.63 -0.32
N ASN A 80 -4.60 6.34 -0.31
CA ASN A 80 -4.11 7.18 0.79
C ASN A 80 -3.72 8.56 0.26
N ILE A 81 -4.71 9.33 -0.20
CA ILE A 81 -4.45 10.59 -0.92
C ILE A 81 -3.82 11.69 -0.05
N LYS A 82 -3.78 11.49 1.27
CA LYS A 82 -3.24 12.44 2.25
C LYS A 82 -1.96 11.94 2.93
N TRP A 83 -1.35 10.85 2.44
CA TRP A 83 -0.06 10.35 2.95
C TRP A 83 -0.11 10.07 4.47
N LEU A 84 -1.22 9.52 4.94
CA LEU A 84 -1.42 9.23 6.35
C LEU A 84 -0.69 7.94 6.75
N LYS A 85 -0.10 7.94 7.94
CA LYS A 85 0.40 6.72 8.59
C LYS A 85 -0.76 5.93 9.16
N VAL A 86 -1.27 4.99 8.39
CA VAL A 86 -2.41 4.15 8.80
C VAL A 86 -1.89 2.85 9.42
N PRO A 87 -2.29 2.47 10.65
CA PRO A 87 -1.82 1.24 11.26
C PRO A 87 -2.32 -0.02 10.53
N LYS A 88 -1.44 -1.02 10.40
CA LYS A 88 -1.73 -2.36 9.83
C LYS A 88 -3.03 -2.95 10.36
N ALA A 89 -3.20 -2.97 11.69
CA ALA A 89 -4.38 -3.57 12.32
C ALA A 89 -5.69 -2.90 11.91
N ILE A 90 -5.66 -1.61 11.58
CA ILE A 90 -6.85 -0.86 11.13
C ILE A 90 -7.16 -1.21 9.66
N ILE A 91 -6.14 -1.30 8.81
CA ILE A 91 -6.27 -1.69 7.39
C ILE A 91 -6.81 -3.12 7.27
N GLU A 92 -6.14 -4.08 7.90
CA GLU A 92 -6.52 -5.50 7.80
C GLU A 92 -7.93 -5.73 8.35
N ASN A 93 -8.27 -5.10 9.49
CA ASN A 93 -9.61 -5.16 10.03
C ASN A 93 -10.66 -4.51 9.09
N GLY A 94 -10.32 -3.42 8.41
CA GLY A 94 -11.19 -2.80 7.43
C GLY A 94 -11.49 -3.73 6.24
N PHE A 95 -10.48 -4.42 5.72
CA PHE A 95 -10.68 -5.44 4.69
C PHE A 95 -11.53 -6.61 5.20
N ASP A 96 -11.28 -7.11 6.42
CA ASP A 96 -12.09 -8.17 7.01
C ASP A 96 -13.58 -7.78 7.12
N GLN A 97 -13.87 -6.53 7.51
CA GLN A 97 -15.24 -6.02 7.56
C GLN A 97 -15.88 -5.93 6.16
N ILE A 98 -15.13 -5.48 5.14
CA ILE A 98 -15.59 -5.48 3.75
C ILE A 98 -15.90 -6.90 3.29
N LEU A 99 -15.00 -7.85 3.51
CA LEU A 99 -15.17 -9.24 3.08
C LEU A 99 -16.33 -9.94 3.80
N ALA A 100 -16.52 -9.66 5.09
CA ALA A 100 -17.64 -10.18 5.88
C ALA A 100 -18.98 -9.65 5.34
N LYS A 101 -19.07 -8.35 5.03
CA LYS A 101 -20.33 -7.75 4.55
C LYS A 101 -20.61 -8.06 3.08
N CYS A 102 -19.59 -8.05 2.23
CA CYS A 102 -19.75 -8.23 0.79
C CYS A 102 -19.64 -9.69 0.34
N ASN A 103 -19.22 -10.64 1.19
CA ASN A 103 -19.32 -12.09 0.96
C ASN A 103 -18.92 -12.59 -0.46
N GLY A 104 -17.74 -12.20 -0.92
CA GLY A 104 -17.17 -12.58 -2.22
C GLY A 104 -17.55 -11.67 -3.40
N TYR A 105 -18.23 -10.56 -3.13
CA TYR A 105 -18.46 -9.47 -4.07
C TYR A 105 -17.40 -8.38 -3.86
N ALA A 106 -17.09 -7.63 -4.91
CA ALA A 106 -16.30 -6.40 -4.83
C ALA A 106 -16.84 -5.47 -3.74
N GLY A 107 -15.96 -4.75 -3.06
CA GLY A 107 -16.34 -3.91 -1.93
C GLY A 107 -15.48 -2.66 -1.85
N ASN A 108 -16.03 -1.59 -1.32
CA ASN A 108 -15.25 -0.42 -0.95
C ASN A 108 -15.80 0.26 0.29
N ALA A 109 -14.93 0.91 1.04
CA ALA A 109 -15.29 1.68 2.23
C ALA A 109 -14.27 2.77 2.53
N THR A 110 -14.73 3.85 3.17
CA THR A 110 -13.85 4.86 3.76
C THR A 110 -13.39 4.39 5.14
N LEU A 111 -12.16 4.74 5.53
CA LEU A 111 -11.59 4.36 6.82
C LEU A 111 -11.90 5.41 7.90
N PRO A 112 -12.68 5.11 8.95
CA PRO A 112 -13.02 6.09 9.99
C PRO A 112 -11.77 6.58 10.72
N GLY A 113 -11.66 7.90 10.90
CA GLY A 113 -10.50 8.53 11.54
C GLY A 113 -9.31 8.77 10.62
N PHE A 114 -9.37 8.32 9.36
CA PHE A 114 -8.32 8.50 8.35
C PHE A 114 -8.93 9.14 7.09
N ASP A 115 -9.13 10.45 7.14
CA ASP A 115 -9.75 11.19 6.05
C ASP A 115 -8.94 11.06 4.74
N GLY A 116 -9.65 10.78 3.64
CA GLY A 116 -9.04 10.50 2.34
C GLY A 116 -8.48 9.08 2.19
N VAL A 117 -8.63 8.20 3.19
CA VAL A 117 -8.23 6.79 3.07
C VAL A 117 -9.42 5.92 2.68
N ARG A 118 -9.27 5.16 1.59
CA ARG A 118 -10.30 4.24 1.08
C ARG A 118 -9.71 2.86 0.86
N LEU A 119 -10.47 1.84 1.25
CA LEU A 119 -10.16 0.43 1.00
C LEU A 119 -11.07 -0.07 -0.11
N LEU A 120 -10.49 -0.77 -1.09
CA LEU A 120 -11.21 -1.30 -2.24
C LEU A 120 -10.83 -2.76 -2.51
N THR A 121 -11.80 -3.54 -2.96
CA THR A 121 -11.60 -4.88 -3.52
C THR A 121 -12.33 -4.99 -4.85
N TRP A 122 -11.68 -5.54 -5.87
CA TRP A 122 -12.30 -5.79 -7.18
C TRP A 122 -11.76 -7.05 -7.84
N HIS A 123 -12.48 -7.52 -8.86
CA HIS A 123 -12.10 -8.73 -9.58
C HIS A 123 -10.82 -8.53 -10.36
N HIS A 124 -9.87 -9.43 -10.15
CA HIS A 124 -8.67 -9.48 -10.95
C HIS A 124 -9.02 -9.89 -12.39
N LYS A 125 -9.21 -8.89 -13.26
CA LYS A 125 -9.26 -9.08 -14.70
C LYS A 125 -7.82 -9.39 -15.13
N ARG A 126 -7.64 -10.49 -15.88
CA ARG A 126 -6.37 -10.99 -16.46
C ARG A 126 -5.35 -9.87 -16.74
N PRO A 127 -4.03 -10.15 -16.61
CA PRO A 127 -3.00 -9.13 -16.63
C PRO A 127 -3.10 -8.26 -17.87
N ASP A 128 -3.46 -7.00 -17.63
CA ASP A 128 -3.23 -5.94 -18.58
C ASP A 128 -1.73 -5.63 -18.49
N PRO A 129 -0.96 -5.66 -19.59
CA PRO A 129 0.45 -5.28 -19.57
C PRO A 129 0.70 -3.85 -19.08
N SER A 130 -0.34 -3.00 -19.00
CA SER A 130 -0.29 -1.67 -18.37
C SER A 130 -0.63 -1.67 -16.87
N SER A 131 -1.11 -2.79 -16.32
CA SER A 131 -1.42 -2.93 -14.91
C SER A 131 -0.18 -3.42 -14.16
N SER A 132 0.27 -2.66 -13.17
CA SER A 132 1.36 -2.98 -12.25
C SER A 132 0.95 -4.11 -11.28
N GLN A 133 0.55 -5.26 -11.82
CA GLN A 133 0.07 -6.40 -11.05
C GLN A 133 1.22 -7.32 -10.60
N ASP A 134 1.13 -7.77 -9.36
CA ASP A 134 2.10 -8.64 -8.65
C ASP A 134 2.35 -10.01 -9.31
N ASP A 135 1.55 -10.39 -10.30
CA ASP A 135 1.67 -11.65 -11.03
C ASP A 135 2.43 -11.53 -12.37
N ILE A 136 2.87 -10.32 -12.73
CA ILE A 136 3.75 -10.09 -13.88
C ILE A 136 5.19 -10.51 -13.52
N LYS A 137 5.91 -11.08 -14.49
CA LYS A 137 7.33 -11.43 -14.32
C LYS A 137 8.15 -10.16 -13.99
N LEU A 138 8.77 -10.16 -12.83
CA LEU A 138 9.74 -9.14 -12.40
C LEU A 138 10.91 -9.02 -13.40
N ASN A 139 11.53 -7.84 -13.46
CA ASN A 139 12.69 -7.52 -14.29
C ASN A 139 12.46 -7.53 -15.81
N GLN A 140 11.24 -7.30 -16.28
CA GLN A 140 10.99 -7.03 -17.70
C GLN A 140 10.92 -5.52 -17.96
N VAL A 141 11.75 -5.05 -18.88
CA VAL A 141 11.65 -3.68 -19.41
C VAL A 141 10.46 -3.66 -20.37
N PHE A 142 9.44 -2.87 -20.05
CA PHE A 142 8.31 -2.63 -20.94
C PHE A 142 8.47 -1.28 -21.64
N CYS A 143 8.58 -1.30 -22.97
CA CYS A 143 8.49 -0.09 -23.78
C CYS A 143 7.04 0.08 -24.23
N SER A 144 6.38 1.12 -23.72
CA SER A 144 5.05 1.50 -24.20
C SER A 144 5.18 2.22 -25.55
N ASP A 145 5.36 1.47 -26.63
CA ASP A 145 5.35 1.99 -28.00
C ASP A 145 3.90 2.08 -28.52
N ASN A 146 3.09 2.96 -27.93
CA ASN A 146 1.75 3.23 -28.46
C ASN A 146 1.89 4.05 -29.75
N PRO A 147 1.38 3.58 -30.90
CA PRO A 147 1.53 4.26 -32.19
C PRO A 147 0.83 5.63 -32.27
N LYS A 148 -0.01 5.98 -31.29
CA LYS A 148 -0.62 7.31 -31.15
C LYS A 148 0.22 8.27 -30.30
N ASP A 149 1.23 7.77 -29.61
CA ASP A 149 2.08 8.60 -28.75
C ASP A 149 3.15 9.30 -29.59
N THR A 150 3.63 10.44 -29.09
CA THR A 150 4.63 11.23 -29.78
C THR A 150 5.91 10.42 -29.94
N LYS A 151 6.53 10.44 -31.14
CA LYS A 151 7.77 9.74 -31.44
C LYS A 151 8.80 9.92 -30.31
N LEU A 152 9.02 8.87 -29.53
CA LEU A 152 9.97 8.85 -28.43
C LEU A 152 11.40 8.92 -28.96
N VAL A 153 12.20 9.83 -28.42
CA VAL A 153 13.62 9.95 -28.74
C VAL A 153 14.41 9.19 -27.67
N LYS A 154 15.12 8.13 -28.06
CA LYS A 154 15.86 7.25 -27.13
C LYS A 154 16.80 8.02 -26.18
N GLN A 155 17.46 9.06 -26.68
CA GLN A 155 18.32 9.93 -25.86
C GLN A 155 17.55 10.67 -24.76
N GLU A 156 16.31 11.10 -25.02
CA GLU A 156 15.48 11.77 -24.01
C GLU A 156 15.09 10.79 -22.89
N CYS A 157 14.88 9.51 -23.21
CA CYS A 157 14.63 8.48 -22.20
C CYS A 157 15.87 8.09 -21.40
N ALA A 158 17.04 8.03 -22.04
CA ALA A 158 18.30 7.83 -21.33
C ALA A 158 18.56 8.97 -20.34
N GLU A 159 18.20 10.20 -20.71
CA GLU A 159 18.32 11.35 -19.82
C GLU A 159 17.29 11.32 -18.69
N ALA A 160 16.01 11.00 -18.98
CA ALA A 160 15.00 10.79 -17.94
C ALA A 160 15.44 9.73 -16.92
N TYR A 161 16.04 8.62 -17.36
CA TYR A 161 16.58 7.59 -16.46
C TYR A 161 17.73 8.12 -15.59
N ARG A 162 18.64 8.93 -16.16
CA ARG A 162 19.75 9.56 -15.41
C ARG A 162 19.30 10.53 -14.33
N LEU A 163 18.11 11.11 -14.47
CA LEU A 163 17.53 12.01 -13.47
C LEU A 163 17.02 11.27 -12.22
N ILE A 164 16.93 9.93 -12.24
CA ILE A 164 16.53 9.16 -11.07
C ILE A 164 17.70 9.16 -10.06
N PRO A 165 17.54 9.79 -8.88
CA PRO A 165 18.60 9.89 -7.91
C PRO A 165 18.86 8.56 -7.18
N THR A 166 20.09 8.42 -6.69
CA THR A 166 20.47 7.37 -5.72
C THR A 166 20.91 7.99 -4.41
N ASN A 167 20.67 7.29 -3.29
CA ASN A 167 21.17 7.68 -1.98
C ASN A 167 22.63 7.24 -1.76
N ALA A 168 23.19 7.53 -0.58
CA ALA A 168 24.58 7.19 -0.24
C ALA A 168 24.87 5.68 -0.27
N GLU A 169 23.86 4.84 -0.06
CA GLU A 169 23.94 3.37 -0.15
C GLU A 169 23.75 2.85 -1.59
N GLY A 170 23.65 3.75 -2.57
CA GLY A 170 23.46 3.43 -3.98
C GLY A 170 22.03 3.00 -4.34
N ARG A 171 21.05 3.12 -3.44
CA ARG A 171 19.66 2.74 -3.70
C ARG A 171 18.93 3.85 -4.43
N PHE A 172 18.07 3.51 -5.37
CA PHE A 172 17.20 4.47 -6.03
C PHE A 172 16.26 5.14 -5.01
N VAL A 173 16.06 6.45 -5.16
CA VAL A 173 15.12 7.23 -4.35
C VAL A 173 14.20 8.05 -5.25
N SER A 174 13.03 8.40 -4.74
CA SER A 174 12.06 9.23 -5.45
C SER A 174 12.65 10.59 -5.82
N VAL A 175 12.31 11.11 -7.00
CA VAL A 175 12.77 12.42 -7.47
C VAL A 175 12.32 13.55 -6.55
N ASP A 176 11.08 13.52 -6.06
CA ASP A 176 10.51 14.63 -5.28
C ASP A 176 10.92 14.57 -3.80
N HIS A 177 10.78 13.40 -3.17
CA HIS A 177 10.95 13.26 -1.72
C HIS A 177 12.34 12.77 -1.30
N HIS A 178 13.17 12.35 -2.25
CA HIS A 178 14.51 11.80 -1.99
C HIS A 178 14.52 10.62 -0.99
N VAL A 179 13.44 9.84 -0.94
CA VAL A 179 13.33 8.63 -0.11
C VAL A 179 13.15 7.37 -0.96
N PRO A 180 13.56 6.19 -0.47
CA PRO A 180 13.28 4.93 -1.16
C PRO A 180 11.77 4.69 -1.26
N MET A 181 11.28 4.39 -2.47
CA MET A 181 9.86 4.15 -2.76
C MET A 181 9.69 2.91 -3.63
N ASN A 182 8.47 2.35 -3.68
CA ASN A 182 8.13 1.24 -4.56
C ASN A 182 7.87 1.65 -6.02
N SER A 183 7.72 2.95 -6.28
CA SER A 183 7.52 3.52 -7.60
C SER A 183 8.26 4.84 -7.72
N ILE A 184 9.02 4.99 -8.81
CA ILE A 184 9.84 6.15 -9.09
C ILE A 184 9.62 6.56 -10.54
N HIS A 185 9.27 7.81 -10.74
CA HIS A 185 9.05 8.39 -12.06
C HIS A 185 10.00 9.56 -12.28
N ALA A 186 10.61 9.60 -13.45
CA ALA A 186 11.39 10.73 -13.92
C ALA A 186 10.95 11.12 -15.34
N PHE A 187 10.94 12.42 -15.60
CA PHE A 187 10.49 13.00 -16.85
C PHE A 187 11.59 13.85 -17.45
N TYR A 188 11.86 13.65 -18.74
CA TYR A 188 12.71 14.55 -19.50
C TYR A 188 12.08 14.79 -20.88
N LYS A 189 11.67 16.04 -21.12
CA LYS A 189 10.92 16.46 -22.30
C LYS A 189 9.69 15.57 -22.54
N LYS A 190 9.70 14.76 -23.59
CA LYS A 190 8.58 13.88 -23.98
C LYS A 190 8.71 12.46 -23.45
N CYS A 191 9.84 12.12 -22.84
CA CYS A 191 10.03 10.79 -22.26
C CYS A 191 9.73 10.77 -20.76
N SER A 192 8.99 9.72 -20.36
CA SER A 192 8.76 9.34 -18.97
C SER A 192 9.41 7.99 -18.75
N VAL A 193 10.23 7.87 -17.71
CA VAL A 193 10.78 6.61 -17.24
C VAL A 193 10.18 6.33 -15.87
N GLY A 194 9.54 5.17 -15.75
CA GLY A 194 9.00 4.66 -14.49
C GLY A 194 9.73 3.39 -14.09
N MET A 195 10.11 3.29 -12.83
CA MET A 195 10.58 2.07 -12.19
C MET A 195 9.63 1.76 -11.05
N TRP A 196 9.04 0.57 -11.03
CA TRP A 196 8.16 0.16 -9.95
C TRP A 196 8.36 -1.31 -9.62
N THR A 197 8.04 -1.67 -8.39
CA THR A 197 7.87 -3.06 -7.98
C THR A 197 6.38 -3.38 -8.05
N SER A 198 6.05 -4.45 -8.76
CA SER A 198 4.89 -5.25 -8.35
C SER A 198 5.30 -5.94 -7.04
N ASP A 199 4.47 -6.32 -6.09
CA ASP A 199 4.87 -6.66 -4.69
C ASP A 199 5.06 -5.44 -3.77
N GLY A 200 5.25 -4.24 -4.31
CA GLY A 200 5.27 -2.98 -3.55
C GLY A 200 6.47 -2.83 -2.61
N SER A 201 7.52 -3.64 -2.80
CA SER A 201 8.80 -3.43 -2.11
C SER A 201 9.52 -2.18 -2.65
N LYS A 202 10.47 -1.64 -1.90
CA LYS A 202 11.25 -0.47 -2.36
C LYS A 202 12.11 -0.86 -3.57
N VAL A 203 12.15 0.01 -4.58
CA VAL A 203 12.99 -0.18 -5.76
C VAL A 203 14.45 -0.27 -5.32
N MET A 204 15.13 -1.33 -5.75
CA MET A 204 16.55 -1.57 -5.49
C MET A 204 17.36 -1.26 -6.75
N ALA A 205 18.62 -0.85 -6.56
CA ALA A 205 19.58 -0.61 -7.64
C ALA A 205 20.32 -1.88 -8.07
#